data_AF-A0A0G0LGH5-F1
#
_entry.id   AF-A0A0G0LGH5-F1
#
_cell.length_a   1.000
_cell.length_b   1.000
_cell.length_c   1.000
_cell.angle_alpha   90.00
_cell.angle_beta   90.00
_cell.angle_gamma   90.00
#
_symmetry.space_group_name_H-M   'P 1'
#
loop_
_entity.id
_entity.type
_entity.pdbx_description
1 polymer ?
#
loop_
_entity_poly.entity_id
_entity_poly.type
_entity_poly.pdbx_seq_one_letter_code
_entity_poly.pdbx_strand_id
1 'polypeptide(L)'
;MVPIGMKPLPKLKPWIKKQLEYVGIDVSNSLYPEDWKPDYSAWKKVFEKNIIDEGTILVGHSAGAAFLLRWLSENKRKINKLILVAPSIVKTDKYIRLSKLKDFSYNPSLKNYFNELVIFYSDN
;
A
#
# COMPACT_ATOMS: atom_id res chain seq x y z
N MET A 1 27.52 28.84 -18.17
CA MET A 1 27.52 28.29 -16.80
C MET A 1 26.07 28.27 -16.34
N VAL A 2 25.41 27.11 -16.45
CA VAL A 2 23.98 26.98 -16.08
C VAL A 2 23.91 26.83 -14.57
N PRO A 3 23.00 27.53 -13.85
CA PRO A 3 22.84 27.35 -12.42
C PRO A 3 22.58 25.87 -12.14
N ILE A 4 23.15 25.34 -11.06
CA ILE A 4 22.87 23.99 -10.57
C ILE A 4 21.40 24.00 -10.12
N GLY A 5 20.50 23.83 -11.08
CA GLY A 5 19.07 23.70 -10.85
C GLY A 5 18.86 22.43 -10.05
N MET A 6 18.18 22.54 -8.93
CA MET A 6 17.63 21.38 -8.22
C MET A 6 16.93 20.50 -9.25
N LYS A 7 17.52 19.32 -9.54
CA LYS A 7 16.81 18.30 -10.30
C LYS A 7 15.52 18.00 -9.53
N PRO A 8 14.36 17.99 -10.21
CA PRO A 8 13.12 17.65 -9.54
C PRO A 8 13.28 16.30 -8.84
N LEU A 9 12.85 16.23 -7.58
CA LEU A 9 12.90 14.99 -6.82
C LEU A 9 12.20 13.90 -7.63
N PRO A 10 12.81 12.71 -7.75
CA PRO A 10 12.18 11.63 -8.50
C PRO A 10 10.86 11.28 -7.83
N LYS A 11 9.86 10.89 -8.64
CA LYS A 11 8.60 10.36 -8.10
C LYS A 11 8.94 9.22 -7.13
N LEU A 12 8.38 9.30 -5.91
CA LEU A 12 8.76 8.41 -4.81
C LEU A 12 8.62 6.92 -5.17
N LYS A 13 7.47 6.50 -5.74
CA LYS A 13 7.23 5.08 -6.03
C LYS A 13 8.20 4.51 -7.08
N PRO A 14 8.43 5.16 -8.26
CA PRO A 14 9.46 4.71 -9.19
C PRO A 14 10.88 4.70 -8.61
N TRP A 15 11.23 5.69 -7.78
CA TRP A 15 12.55 5.74 -7.16
C TRP A 15 12.77 4.58 -6.18
N ILE A 16 11.81 4.33 -5.27
CA ILE A 16 11.87 3.21 -4.32
C ILE A 16 11.99 1.89 -5.08
N LYS A 17 11.16 1.68 -6.10
CA LYS A 17 11.23 0.47 -6.94
C LYS A 17 12.66 0.25 -7.45
N LYS A 18 13.26 1.27 -8.06
CA LYS A 18 14.64 1.18 -8.58
C LYS A 18 15.67 0.85 -7.50
N GLN A 19 15.53 1.42 -6.29
CA GLN A 19 16.46 1.14 -5.19
C GLN A 19 16.33 -0.31 -4.68
N LEU A 20 15.11 -0.82 -4.57
CA LEU A 20 14.84 -2.18 -4.13
C LEU A 20 15.30 -3.21 -5.18
N GLU A 21 15.00 -2.96 -6.46
CA GLU A 21 15.46 -3.81 -7.56
C GLU A 21 17.00 -3.82 -7.66
N TYR A 22 17.65 -2.68 -7.39
CA TYR A 22 19.12 -2.60 -7.37
C TYR A 22 19.77 -3.52 -6.31
N VAL A 23 19.08 -3.78 -5.20
CA VAL A 23 19.54 -4.71 -4.15
C VAL A 23 18.96 -6.13 -4.32
N GLY A 24 18.37 -6.43 -5.47
CA GLY A 24 17.88 -7.78 -5.81
C GLY A 24 16.48 -8.11 -5.31
N ILE A 25 15.68 -7.12 -4.92
CA ILE A 25 14.28 -7.32 -4.51
C ILE A 25 13.36 -7.07 -5.71
N ASP A 26 12.56 -8.07 -6.08
CA ASP A 26 11.53 -7.90 -7.10
C ASP A 26 10.37 -7.01 -6.59
N VAL A 27 9.92 -6.07 -7.42
CA VAL A 27 8.93 -5.05 -7.03
C VAL A 27 7.84 -4.90 -8.07
N SER A 28 6.62 -5.25 -7.66
CA SER A 28 5.40 -4.87 -8.36
C SER A 28 4.93 -3.48 -7.94
N ASN A 29 4.79 -2.57 -8.91
CA ASN A 29 4.25 -1.22 -8.71
C ASN A 29 3.19 -0.86 -9.75
N SER A 30 2.32 -1.83 -10.08
CA SER A 30 1.26 -1.68 -11.08
C SER A 30 0.41 -0.42 -10.85
N LEU A 31 -0.06 0.17 -11.95
CA LEU A 31 -1.05 1.24 -11.90
C LEU A 31 -2.43 0.67 -11.60
N TYR A 32 -3.13 1.31 -10.67
CA TYR A 32 -4.47 0.92 -10.26
C TYR A 32 -5.51 1.80 -10.98
N PRO A 33 -6.64 1.23 -11.42
CA PRO A 33 -7.69 1.98 -12.09
C PRO A 33 -8.35 2.97 -11.14
N GLU A 34 -8.77 4.12 -11.69
CA GLU A 34 -9.54 5.15 -10.98
C GLU A 34 -8.94 5.47 -9.60
N ASP A 35 -7.62 5.71 -9.54
CA ASP A 35 -6.91 5.92 -8.28
C ASP A 35 -7.39 7.14 -7.46
N TRP A 36 -8.07 8.07 -8.11
CA TRP A 36 -8.78 9.22 -7.52
C TRP A 36 -10.14 8.85 -6.87
N LYS A 37 -10.70 7.68 -7.18
CA LYS A 37 -11.95 7.12 -6.63
C LYS A 37 -11.82 5.59 -6.57
N PRO A 38 -11.02 5.06 -5.64
CA PRO A 38 -10.67 3.65 -5.62
C PRO A 38 -11.88 2.75 -5.45
N ASP A 39 -12.04 1.81 -6.38
CA ASP A 39 -12.94 0.68 -6.24
C ASP A 39 -12.18 -0.57 -5.77
N TYR A 40 -12.63 -1.15 -4.66
CA TYR A 40 -11.95 -2.30 -4.06
C TYR A 40 -11.85 -3.50 -5.01
N SER A 41 -12.92 -3.81 -5.73
CA SER A 41 -12.97 -4.96 -6.64
C SER A 41 -12.05 -4.76 -7.85
N ALA A 42 -12.04 -3.55 -8.42
CA ALA A 42 -11.14 -3.20 -9.51
C ALA A 42 -9.67 -3.25 -9.08
N TRP A 43 -9.35 -2.73 -7.89
CA TRP A 43 -8.00 -2.78 -7.34
C TRP A 43 -7.56 -4.21 -7.01
N LYS A 44 -8.45 -5.03 -6.44
CA LYS A 44 -8.21 -6.44 -6.13
C LYS A 44 -7.81 -7.23 -7.39
N LYS A 45 -8.51 -7.03 -8.51
CA LYS A 45 -8.17 -7.68 -9.80
C LYS A 45 -6.77 -7.36 -10.31
N VAL A 46 -6.26 -6.15 -10.06
CA VAL A 46 -4.89 -5.78 -10.43
C VAL A 46 -3.89 -6.34 -9.44
N PHE A 47 -4.18 -6.23 -8.14
CA PHE A 47 -3.32 -6.70 -7.06
C PHE A 47 -3.08 -8.21 -7.10
N GLU A 48 -4.12 -9.00 -7.38
CA GLU A 48 -4.06 -10.48 -7.40
C GLU A 48 -3.39 -11.06 -8.65
N LYS A 49 -2.90 -10.22 -9.57
CA LYS A 49 -1.97 -10.66 -10.62
C LYS A 49 -0.59 -11.00 -10.05
N ASN A 50 -0.27 -10.51 -8.85
CA ASN A 50 0.96 -10.82 -8.15
C ASN A 50 0.80 -12.12 -7.34
N ILE A 51 1.88 -12.88 -7.23
CA ILE A 51 1.97 -13.99 -6.28
C ILE A 51 2.22 -13.38 -4.90
N ILE A 52 1.35 -13.68 -3.94
CA ILE A 52 1.44 -13.20 -2.55
C ILE A 52 1.61 -14.41 -1.64
N ASP A 53 2.76 -14.49 -0.97
CA ASP A 53 3.19 -15.59 -0.12
C ASP A 53 3.93 -15.12 1.14
N GLU A 54 4.43 -16.07 1.93
CA GLU A 54 5.12 -15.82 3.20
C GLU A 54 6.44 -15.04 3.04
N GLY A 55 7.00 -14.93 1.83
CA GLY A 55 8.17 -14.11 1.50
C GLY A 55 7.82 -12.67 1.12
N THR A 56 6.54 -12.36 0.93
CA THR A 56 6.09 -11.08 0.37
C THR A 56 6.14 -9.93 1.38
N ILE A 57 6.56 -8.75 0.93
CA ILE A 57 6.47 -7.49 1.68
C ILE A 57 5.40 -6.61 1.02
N LEU A 58 4.39 -6.19 1.79
CA LEU A 58 3.33 -5.31 1.30
C LEU A 58 3.52 -3.89 1.83
N VAL A 59 3.50 -2.90 0.92
CA VAL A 59 3.67 -1.49 1.26
C VAL A 59 2.42 -0.69 0.86
N GLY A 60 1.69 -0.16 1.85
CA GLY A 60 0.46 0.62 1.64
C GLY A 60 0.65 2.09 2.00
N HIS A 61 0.58 2.98 1.02
CA HIS A 61 0.58 4.43 1.26
C HIS A 61 -0.84 5.00 1.29
N SER A 62 -1.19 5.76 2.31
CA SER A 62 -2.48 6.46 2.43
C SER A 62 -3.68 5.52 2.23
N ALA A 63 -4.51 5.72 1.22
CA ALA A 63 -5.63 4.83 0.88
C ALA A 63 -5.21 3.39 0.58
N GLY A 64 -3.98 3.17 0.11
CA GLY A 64 -3.40 1.84 -0.09
C GLY A 64 -3.30 1.04 1.21
N ALA A 65 -3.15 1.69 2.36
CA ALA A 65 -3.19 1.01 3.66
C ALA A 65 -4.55 0.37 3.94
N ALA A 66 -5.65 1.10 3.70
CA ALA A 66 -7.00 0.55 3.85
C ALA A 66 -7.26 -0.61 2.89
N PHE A 67 -6.80 -0.50 1.64
CA PHE A 67 -6.89 -1.60 0.67
C PHE A 67 -6.19 -2.87 1.17
N LEU A 68 -4.93 -2.77 1.60
CA LEU A 68 -4.14 -3.94 2.03
C LEU A 68 -4.71 -4.56 3.31
N LEU A 69 -5.11 -3.74 4.28
CA LEU A 69 -5.72 -4.24 5.53
C LEU A 69 -7.03 -4.97 5.25
N ARG A 70 -7.87 -4.43 4.36
CA ARG A 70 -9.09 -5.10 3.91
C ARG A 70 -8.77 -6.42 3.20
N TRP A 71 -7.86 -6.39 2.23
CA TRP A 71 -7.51 -7.57 1.45
C TRP A 71 -6.91 -8.68 2.33
N LEU A 72 -6.00 -8.35 3.25
CA LEU A 72 -5.44 -9.33 4.19
C LEU A 72 -6.52 -9.89 5.12
N SER A 73 -7.45 -9.06 5.59
CA SER A 73 -8.55 -9.50 6.45
C SER A 73 -9.50 -10.49 5.75
N GLU A 74 -9.80 -10.25 4.47
CA GLU A 74 -10.68 -11.11 3.67
C GLU A 74 -9.98 -12.41 3.22
N ASN A 75 -8.73 -12.32 2.78
CA ASN A 75 -8.04 -13.44 2.12
C ASN A 75 -7.12 -14.23 3.06
N LYS A 76 -6.80 -13.71 4.25
CA LYS A 76 -6.06 -14.41 5.31
C LYS A 76 -4.73 -15.01 4.85
N ARG A 77 -4.08 -14.35 3.89
CA ARG A 77 -2.79 -14.75 3.33
C ARG A 77 -1.67 -14.31 4.25
N LYS A 78 -0.79 -15.25 4.62
CA LYS A 78 0.42 -14.94 5.36
C LYS A 78 1.43 -14.26 4.45
N ILE A 79 2.04 -13.19 4.96
CA ILE A 79 3.10 -12.41 4.33
C ILE A 79 4.26 -12.21 5.32
N ASN A 80 5.42 -11.79 4.83
CA ASN A 80 6.55 -11.50 5.71
C ASN A 80 6.29 -10.22 6.52
N LYS A 81 6.06 -9.11 5.81
CA LYS A 81 6.06 -7.77 6.40
C LYS A 81 4.99 -6.87 5.80
N LEU A 82 4.27 -6.16 6.66
CA LEU A 82 3.33 -5.12 6.29
C LEU A 82 3.89 -3.74 6.66
N ILE A 83 4.07 -2.86 5.68
CA ILE A 83 4.56 -1.48 5.87
C ILE A 83 3.43 -0.51 5.50
N LEU A 84 3.00 0.31 6.45
CA LEU A 84 1.95 1.30 6.26
C LEU A 84 2.54 2.72 6.33
N VAL A 85 2.38 3.50 5.27
CA VAL A 85 2.90 4.87 5.17
C VAL A 85 1.74 5.86 5.16
N ALA A 86 1.69 6.76 6.14
CA ALA A 86 0.61 7.73 6.33
C ALA A 86 -0.80 7.10 6.18
N PRO A 87 -1.12 6.02 6.91
CA PRO A 87 -2.30 5.20 6.65
C PRO A 87 -3.61 6.01 6.76
N SER A 88 -4.44 5.97 5.71
CA SER A 88 -5.79 6.55 5.73
C SER A 88 -6.81 5.43 5.88
N ILE A 89 -7.11 5.06 7.12
CA ILE A 89 -7.98 3.92 7.45
C ILE A 89 -9.32 4.34 8.07
N VAL A 90 -9.35 5.49 8.75
CA VAL A 90 -10.55 5.97 9.45
C VAL A 90 -11.63 6.40 8.46
N LYS A 91 -12.85 5.92 8.68
CA LYS A 91 -14.07 6.40 8.00
C LYS A 91 -14.36 7.81 8.52
N THR A 92 -14.34 8.79 7.63
CA THR A 92 -14.70 10.18 7.93
C THR A 92 -15.45 10.74 6.74
N ASP A 93 -16.44 11.60 7.01
CA ASP A 93 -17.24 12.26 5.99
C ASP A 93 -16.40 13.14 5.06
N LYS A 94 -15.21 13.54 5.52
CA LYS A 94 -14.23 14.30 4.74
C LYS A 94 -13.69 13.53 3.52
N TYR A 95 -13.79 12.19 3.51
CA TYR A 95 -13.28 11.33 2.44
C TYR A 95 -14.31 10.29 1.98
N ILE A 96 -15.54 10.72 1.68
CA ILE A 96 -16.62 9.86 1.13
C ILE A 96 -16.16 9.02 -0.06
N ARG A 97 -15.27 9.51 -0.94
CA ARG A 97 -14.76 8.75 -2.08
C ARG A 97 -13.98 7.49 -1.69
N LEU A 98 -13.39 7.46 -0.49
CA LEU A 98 -12.65 6.32 0.05
C LEU A 98 -13.53 5.42 0.95
N SER A 99 -14.79 5.80 1.21
CA SER A 99 -15.64 5.12 2.19
C SER A 99 -15.82 3.64 1.86
N LYS A 100 -16.05 3.31 0.58
CA LYS A 100 -16.20 1.95 0.08
C LYS A 100 -14.93 1.11 0.27
N LEU A 101 -13.75 1.71 0.07
CA LEU A 101 -12.47 1.02 0.26
C LEU A 101 -12.26 0.67 1.75
N LYS A 102 -12.68 1.58 2.63
CA LYS A 102 -12.58 1.48 4.08
C LYS A 102 -13.73 0.68 4.70
N ASP A 103 -14.65 0.16 3.89
CA ASP A 103 -15.81 -0.58 4.37
C ASP A 103 -15.47 -2.05 4.64
N PHE A 104 -14.76 -2.27 5.74
CA PHE A 104 -14.47 -3.60 6.27
C PHE A 104 -14.37 -3.55 7.79
N SER A 105 -14.65 -4.67 8.46
CA SER A 105 -14.44 -4.81 9.89
C SER A 105 -13.01 -5.25 10.17
N TYR A 106 -12.37 -4.58 11.13
CA TYR A 106 -11.07 -5.03 11.61
C TYR A 106 -11.23 -6.31 12.43
N ASN A 107 -10.48 -7.34 12.06
CA ASN A 107 -10.42 -8.60 12.80
C ASN A 107 -9.09 -8.67 13.57
N PRO A 108 -9.09 -8.84 14.91
CA PRO A 108 -7.85 -8.97 15.69
C PRO A 108 -6.92 -10.11 15.25
N SER A 109 -7.44 -11.13 14.54
CA SER A 109 -6.62 -12.19 13.94
C SER A 109 -5.74 -11.72 12.79
N LEU A 110 -5.92 -10.49 12.28
CA LEU A 110 -5.12 -9.92 11.19
C LEU A 110 -3.61 -9.95 11.49
N LYS A 111 -3.24 -9.77 12.76
CA LYS A 111 -1.85 -9.84 13.23
C LYS A 111 -1.19 -11.21 13.02
N ASN A 112 -1.97 -12.26 12.75
CA ASN A 112 -1.46 -13.61 12.49
C ASN A 112 -1.04 -13.81 11.02
N TYR A 113 -1.28 -12.81 10.16
CA TYR A 113 -1.02 -12.89 8.72
C TYR A 113 0.21 -12.10 8.28
N PHE A 114 0.96 -11.51 9.20
CA PHE A 114 2.27 -10.90 8.93
C PHE A 114 3.20 -11.15 10.12
N ASN A 115 4.50 -11.30 9.86
CA ASN A 115 5.50 -11.46 10.93
C ASN A 115 5.91 -10.11 11.54
N GLU A 116 5.91 -9.05 10.72
CA GLU A 116 6.32 -7.72 11.13
C GLU A 116 5.36 -6.64 10.59
N LEU A 117 5.06 -5.65 11.43
CA LEU A 117 4.28 -4.47 11.08
C LEU A 117 5.11 -3.21 11.34
N VAL A 118 5.28 -2.38 10.31
CA VAL A 118 5.93 -1.08 10.39
C VAL A 118 4.94 0.00 9.98
N ILE A 119 4.80 1.04 10.81
CA ILE A 119 3.87 2.15 10.54
C ILE A 119 4.65 3.47 10.58
N PHE A 120 4.61 4.21 9.48
CA PHE A 120 5.07 5.59 9.38
C PHE A 120 3.85 6.52 9.45
N TYR A 121 3.75 7.35 10.47
CA TYR A 121 2.69 8.35 10.61
C TYR A 121 3.26 9.67 11.13
N SER A 122 2.49 10.76 10.95
CA SER A 122 2.82 12.08 11.49
C SER A 122 2.12 12.26 12.83
N ASP A 123 2.83 12.80 13.81
CA ASP A 123 2.35 13.09 15.17
C ASP A 123 2.23 14.59 15.49
N ASN A 124 2.51 15.46 14.50
CA ASN A 124 2.25 16.90 14.57
C ASN A 124 0.78 17.25 14.84
#